data_AF-A0A4R1Z2X6-F1
#
_entry.id   AF-A0A4R1Z2X6-F1
#
_cell.length_a   1.000
_cell.length_b   1.000
_cell.length_c   1.000
_cell.angle_alpha   90.00
_cell.angle_beta   90.00
_cell.angle_gamma   90.00
#
_symmetry.space_group_name_H-M   'P 1'
#
loop_
_entity.id
_entity.type
_entity.pdbx_description
1 polymer ?
#
loop_
_entity_poly.entity_id
_entity_poly.type
_entity_poly.pdbx_seq_one_letter_code
_entity_poly.pdbx_strand_id
1 'polypeptide(L)' 'METFASFLPIILLTVIFVAFGWPMLRRKGLANTYVVLLLIPVVNYFSLIWIASKPDKAILDELAALRAKLGG' A
#
# COMPACT_ATOMS: atom_id res chain seq x y z
N MET A 1 -14.58 23.79 19.72
CA MET A 1 -14.36 22.34 19.95
C MET A 1 -15.15 21.46 18.99
N GLU A 2 -16.33 21.88 18.54
CA GLU A 2 -17.20 21.06 17.66
C GLU A 2 -16.58 20.74 16.28
N THR A 3 -15.78 21.64 15.71
CA THR A 3 -15.18 21.47 14.37
C THR A 3 -14.14 20.34 14.30
N PHE A 4 -13.43 20.07 15.40
CA PHE A 4 -12.42 19.00 15.44
C PHE A 4 -13.05 17.61 15.49
N ALA A 5 -14.18 17.49 16.19
CA ALA A 5 -14.93 16.23 16.27
C ALA A 5 -15.48 15.79 14.90
N SER A 6 -15.76 16.75 14.00
CA SER A 6 -16.26 16.48 12.66
C SER A 6 -15.23 15.79 11.75
N PHE A 7 -13.94 16.01 11.98
CA PHE A 7 -12.85 15.41 11.19
C PHE A 7 -12.38 14.07 11.75
N LEU A 8 -12.77 13.72 12.97
CA LEU A 8 -12.36 12.49 13.64
C LEU A 8 -12.62 11.21 12.80
N PRO A 9 -13.78 11.04 12.12
CA PRO A 9 -14.03 9.86 11.29
C PRO A 9 -13.04 9.75 10.12
N ILE A 10 -12.70 10.87 9.49
CA ILE A 10 -11.78 10.92 8.35
C ILE A 10 -10.36 10.58 8.82
N ILE A 11 -9.93 11.15 9.95
CA ILE A 11 -8.62 10.87 10.53
C ILE A 11 -8.49 9.40 10.90
N LEU A 12 -9.49 8.82 11.57
CA LEU A 12 -9.50 7.40 11.94
C LEU A 12 -9.45 6.51 10.70
N LEU A 13 -10.24 6.83 9.68
CA LEU A 13 -10.24 6.09 8.42
C LEU A 13 -8.85 6.10 7.77
N THR A 14 -8.22 7.27 7.69
CA THR A 14 -6.86 7.41 7.16
C THR A 14 -5.85 6.58 7.95
N VAL A 15 -5.91 6.61 9.29
CA VAL A 15 -5.03 5.79 10.15
C VAL A 15 -5.22 4.29 9.87
N ILE A 16 -6.46 3.83 9.71
CA ILE A 16 -6.77 2.43 9.35
C ILE A 16 -6.15 2.07 8.00
N PHE A 17 -6.36 2.87 6.96
CA PHE A 17 -5.80 2.60 5.63
C PHE A 17 -4.26 2.58 5.64
N VAL A 18 -3.62 3.47 6.40
CA VAL A 18 -2.16 3.47 6.55
C VAL A 18 -1.69 2.22 7.30
N ALA A 19 -2.36 1.84 8.39
CA ALA A 19 -2.00 0.68 9.19
C ALA A 19 -2.04 -0.63 8.39
N PHE A 20 -3.03 -0.80 7.50
CA PHE A 20 -3.12 -1.96 6.61
C PHE A 20 -2.28 -1.84 5.33
N GLY A 21 -2.21 -0.64 4.76
CA GLY A 21 -1.51 -0.41 3.51
C GLY A 21 0.00 -0.44 3.66
N TRP A 22 0.56 0.07 4.76
CA TRP A 22 2.00 0.06 5.04
C TRP A 22 2.64 -1.34 4.99
N PRO A 23 2.16 -2.35 5.75
CA PRO A 23 2.75 -3.68 5.70
C PRO A 23 2.59 -4.32 4.31
N MET A 24 1.48 -4.05 3.61
CA MET A 24 1.28 -4.54 2.25
C MET A 24 2.28 -3.92 1.26
N LEU A 25 2.55 -2.63 1.37
CA LEU A 25 3.54 -1.90 0.59
C LEU A 25 4.93 -2.53 0.74
N ARG A 26 5.31 -2.84 1.98
CA ARG A 26 6.59 -3.52 2.29
C ARG A 26 6.66 -4.92 1.71
N ARG A 27 5.58 -5.71 1.80
CA ARG A 27 5.50 -7.06 1.21
C ARG A 27 5.67 -7.06 -0.32
N LYS A 28 5.15 -6.02 -0.97
CA LYS A 28 5.23 -5.88 -2.43
C LYS A 28 6.52 -5.21 -2.91
N GLY A 29 7.40 -4.80 -2.00
CA GLY A 29 8.68 -4.18 -2.33
C GLY A 29 8.54 -2.80 -2.98
N LEU A 30 7.41 -2.13 -2.79
CA LEU A 30 7.16 -0.80 -3.31
C LEU A 30 7.87 0.25 -2.43
N ALA A 31 8.19 1.41 -3.01
CA ALA A 31 8.87 2.48 -2.28
C ALA A 31 8.03 3.04 -1.12
N ASN A 32 8.66 3.35 0.01
CA ASN A 32 7.96 3.91 1.18
C ASN A 32 7.28 5.25 0.88
N THR A 33 7.66 5.96 -0.18
CA THR A 33 7.02 7.22 -0.61
C THR A 33 5.56 7.03 -1.02
N TYR A 34 5.14 5.83 -1.46
CA TYR A 34 3.74 5.54 -1.80
C TYR A 34 2.80 5.56 -0.58
N VAL A 35 3.33 5.56 0.64
CA VAL A 35 2.55 5.66 1.87
C VAL A 35 1.86 7.02 1.97
N VAL A 36 2.44 8.06 1.36
CA VAL A 36 1.82 9.38 1.28
C VAL A 36 0.44 9.32 0.60
N LEU A 37 0.25 8.41 -0.36
CA LEU A 37 -1.04 8.22 -1.02
C LEU A 37 -2.12 7.64 -0.07
N LEU A 38 -1.70 6.91 0.97
CA LEU A 38 -2.60 6.38 1.99
C LEU A 38 -3.02 7.43 3.03
N LEU A 39 -2.29 8.55 3.12
CA LEU A 39 -2.62 9.67 4.01
C LEU A 39 -3.69 10.60 3.44
N ILE A 40 -3.91 10.57 2.13
CA ILE A 40 -4.86 11.43 1.45
C ILE A 40 -6.24 10.75 1.47
N PRO A 41 -7.26 11.34 2.13
CA PRO A 41 -8.61 10.80 2.10
C PRO A 41 -9.13 10.66 0.67
N VAL A 42 -10.00 9.68 0.41
CA VAL A 42 -10.51 9.30 -0.94
C VAL A 42 -9.45 8.62 -1.81
N VAL A 43 -8.24 9.18 -1.91
CA VAL A 43 -7.13 8.60 -2.67
C VAL A 43 -6.61 7.32 -2.01
N ASN A 44 -6.65 7.26 -0.68
CA ASN A 44 -6.20 6.11 0.12
C ASN A 44 -6.87 4.79 -0.28
N TYR A 45 -8.17 4.80 -0.56
CA TYR A 45 -8.92 3.61 -0.96
C TYR A 45 -8.44 3.06 -2.31
N PHE A 46 -8.38 3.91 -3.34
CA PHE A 46 -7.91 3.52 -4.67
C PHE A 46 -6.43 3.10 -4.65
N SER A 47 -5.62 3.78 -3.85
CA SER A 47 -4.21 3.44 -3.66
C SER A 47 -4.05 2.07 -3.03
N LEU A 48 -4.88 1.74 -2.02
CA LEU A 48 -4.86 0.43 -1.39
C LEU A 48 -5.23 -0.68 -2.37
N ILE A 49 -6.26 -0.48 -3.20
CA ILE A 49 -6.65 -1.42 -4.26
C ILE A 49 -5.52 -1.60 -5.28
N TRP A 50 -4.90 -0.50 -5.72
CA TRP A 50 -3.79 -0.54 -6.66
C TRP A 50 -2.57 -1.24 -6.07
N ILE A 51 -2.23 -0.99 -4.81
CA ILE A 51 -1.16 -1.72 -4.11
C ILE A 51 -1.53 -3.19 -4.07
N ALA A 52 -2.75 -3.53 -3.65
CA ALA A 52 -3.21 -4.91 -3.52
C ALA A 52 -3.14 -5.70 -4.83
N SER A 53 -3.35 -5.05 -5.98
CA SER A 53 -3.31 -5.69 -7.31
C SER A 53 -1.89 -5.99 -7.81
N LYS A 54 -0.84 -5.41 -7.21
CA LYS A 54 0.55 -5.72 -7.58
C LYS A 54 0.95 -7.12 -7.08
N PRO A 55 1.78 -7.88 -7.80
CA PRO A 55 2.34 -9.12 -7.28
C PRO A 55 3.22 -8.87 -6.04
N ASP A 56 3.32 -9.87 -5.16
CA ASP A 56 4.26 -9.83 -4.03
C ASP A 56 5.71 -9.94 -4.54
N LYS A 57 6.64 -9.24 -3.87
CA LYS A 57 8.05 -9.21 -4.30
C LYS A 57 8.66 -10.61 -4.35
N ALA A 58 8.34 -11.47 -3.38
CA ALA A 58 8.82 -12.85 -3.33
C ALA A 58 8.48 -13.64 -4.60
N ILE A 59 7.27 -13.47 -5.15
CA ILE A 59 6.84 -14.15 -6.37
C ILE A 59 7.63 -13.64 -7.58
N LEU A 60 7.88 -12.33 -7.65
CA LEU A 60 8.67 -11.75 -8.73
C LEU A 60 10.14 -12.20 -8.66
N ASP A 61 10.70 -12.30 -7.46
CA ASP A 61 12.06 -12.77 -7.23
C ASP A 61 12.19 -14.26 -7.62
N GLU A 62 11.21 -15.11 -7.28
CA GLU A 62 11.15 -16.51 -7.71
C GLU A 62 11.03 -16.65 -9.24
N LEU A 63 10.16 -15.86 -9.87
CA LEU A 63 10.02 -15.84 -11.33
C LEU A 63 11.30 -15.39 -12.03
N ALA A 64 11.99 -14.40 -11.48
CA ALA A 64 13.29 -13.94 -11.99
C ALA A 64 14.36 -15.03 -11.87
N ALA A 65 14.42 -15.73 -10.74
CA ALA A 65 15.33 -16.85 -10.53
C ALA A 65 15.05 -18.02 -11.49
N LEU A 66 13.78 -18.33 -11.76
CA LEU A 66 13.40 -19.34 -12.74
C LEU A 66 13.78 -18.93 -14.16
N ARG A 67 13.55 -17.68 -14.56
CA ARG A 67 13.99 -17.15 -15.87
C ARG A 67 15.51 -17.26 -16.04
N ALA A 68 16.28 -16.89 -15.02
CA ALA A 68 17.74 -17.00 -15.06
C ALA A 68 18.20 -18.47 -15.21
N LYS A 69 17.53 -19.43 -14.57
CA LYS A 69 17.82 -20.86 -14.71
C LYS A 69 17.45 -21.43 -16.07
N LEU A 70 16.38 -20.91 -16.69
CA LEU A 70 15.88 -21.38 -17.99
C LEU A 70 16.59 -20.75 -19.18
N GLY A 71 17.67 -19.98 -18.96
CA GLY A 71 18.52 -19.44 -20.02
C GLY A 71 18.01 -18.13 -20.64
N GLY A 72 17.30 -17.31 -19.86
CA GLY A 72 17.11 -15.89 -20.20
C GLY A 72 18.41 -15.10 -20.19
#